data_AF-A0AAV2IJB8-F1
#
_entry.id   AF-A0AAV2IJB8-F1
#
_cell.length_a   1.000
_cell.length_b   1.000
_cell.length_c   1.000
_cell.angle_alpha   90.00
_cell.angle_beta   90.00
_cell.angle_gamma   90.00
#
_symmetry.space_group_name_H-M   'P 1'
#
loop_
_entity.id
_entity.type
_entity.pdbx_description
1 polymer ?
#
loop_
_entity_poly.entity_id
_entity_poly.type
_entity_poly.pdbx_seq_one_letter_code
_entity_poly.pdbx_strand_id
1 'polypeptide(L)'
;RNQDIITQLPLPTTVVDFWRLITQMKISLVVAFEEQLKTTDSTIGQYLPASQTEKASFPPFHVNMGTLYQGSDWEERKLIV
;
A
#
# COMPACT_ATOMS: atom_id res chain seq x y z
N ARG A 1 10.18 15.69 -17.21
CA ARG A 1 10.54 15.15 -15.88
C ARG A 1 9.22 15.01 -15.13
N ASN A 2 8.72 13.80 -14.94
CA ASN A 2 7.53 13.56 -14.10
C ASN A 2 8.08 12.90 -12.84
N GLN A 3 8.08 13.61 -11.72
CA GLN A 3 8.67 13.10 -10.47
C GLN A 3 7.67 12.24 -9.70
N ASP A 4 6.38 12.42 -9.96
CA ASP A 4 5.30 11.83 -9.18
C ASP A 4 4.30 11.10 -10.07
N ILE A 5 3.65 10.09 -9.49
CA ILE A 5 2.53 9.37 -10.08
C ILE A 5 1.34 9.57 -9.14
N ILE A 6 0.26 10.16 -9.67
CA ILE A 6 -0.99 10.35 -8.93
C ILE A 6 -1.94 9.24 -9.36
N THR A 7 -2.49 8.51 -8.40
CA THR A 7 -3.48 7.45 -8.61
C THR A 7 -4.50 7.48 -7.48
N GLN A 8 -5.68 6.92 -7.74
CA GLN A 8 -6.61 6.52 -6.70
C GLN A 8 -6.00 5.46 -5.77
N LEU A 9 -6.58 5.30 -4.57
CA LEU A 9 -6.32 4.12 -3.75
C LEU A 9 -6.73 2.85 -4.52
N PRO A 10 -6.02 1.71 -4.33
CA PRO A 10 -6.33 0.49 -5.05
C PRO A 10 -7.77 0.04 -4.80
N LEU A 11 -8.46 -0.37 -5.86
CA LEU A 11 -9.74 -1.08 -5.75
C LEU A 11 -9.46 -2.55 -5.44
N PRO A 12 -10.43 -3.32 -4.90
CA PRO A 12 -10.29 -4.77 -4.72
C PRO A 12 -9.80 -5.50 -5.98
N THR A 13 -10.23 -5.04 -7.16
CA THR A 13 -9.87 -5.62 -8.45
C THR A 13 -8.52 -5.16 -9.01
N THR A 14 -7.92 -4.10 -8.45
CA THR A 14 -6.69 -3.48 -8.98
C THR A 14 -5.51 -3.50 -8.00
N VAL A 15 -5.62 -4.21 -6.88
CA VAL A 15 -4.50 -4.36 -5.91
C VAL A 15 -3.24 -4.93 -6.56
N VAL A 16 -3.38 -5.94 -7.43
CA VAL A 16 -2.23 -6.54 -8.14
C VAL A 16 -1.60 -5.53 -9.10
N ASP A 17 -2.42 -4.70 -9.77
CA ASP A 17 -1.94 -3.65 -10.67
C ASP A 17 -1.16 -2.57 -9.93
N PHE A 18 -1.61 -2.21 -8.73
CA PHE A 18 -0.91 -1.27 -7.84
C PHE A 18 0.48 -1.79 -7.45
N TRP A 19 0.59 -3.05 -7.01
CA TRP A 19 1.90 -3.64 -6.67
C TRP A 19 2.82 -3.80 -7.89
N ARG A 20 2.23 -4.08 -9.05
CA ARG A 20 2.95 -4.09 -10.32
C ARG A 20 3.47 -2.70 -10.69
N LEU A 21 2.69 -1.64 -10.50
CA LEU A 21 3.11 -0.25 -10.72
C LEU A 21 4.33 0.09 -9.84
N ILE A 22 4.24 -0.19 -8.53
CA ILE A 22 5.32 0.09 -7.57
C ILE A 22 6.62 -0.61 -7.97
N THR A 23 6.55 -1.90 -8.24
CA THR A 23 7.75 -2.72 -8.52
C THR A 23 8.37 -2.41 -9.88
N GLN A 24 7.56 -2.26 -10.93
CA GLN A 24 8.07 -1.98 -12.28
C GLN A 24 8.64 -0.56 -12.41
N MET A 25 8.01 0.42 -11.75
CA MET A 25 8.48 1.81 -11.76
C MET A 25 9.53 2.09 -10.67
N LYS A 26 9.92 1.08 -9.87
CA LYS A 26 10.89 1.18 -8.78
C LYS A 26 10.55 2.29 -7.78
N ILE A 27 9.27 2.40 -7.43
CA ILE A 27 8.78 3.37 -6.45
C ILE A 27 9.27 2.96 -5.06
N SER A 28 9.92 3.88 -4.35
CA SER A 28 10.42 3.65 -2.99
C SER A 28 9.58 4.30 -1.89
N LEU A 29 8.69 5.24 -2.25
CA LEU A 29 7.82 5.95 -1.34
C LEU A 29 6.40 6.03 -1.92
N VAL A 30 5.43 5.55 -1.14
CA VAL A 30 4.01 5.74 -1.41
C VAL A 30 3.47 6.66 -0.34
N VAL A 31 2.87 7.77 -0.74
CA VAL A 31 2.12 8.66 0.14
C VAL A 31 0.63 8.34 -0.05
N ALA A 32 0.00 7.77 0.97
CA ALA A 32 -1.42 7.45 0.95
C ALA A 32 -2.16 8.41 1.88
N PHE A 33 -3.20 9.05 1.34
CA PHE A 33 -4.16 9.82 2.12
C PHE A 33 -5.38 8.93 2.41
N GLU A 34 -6.00 9.12 3.57
CA GLU A 34 -7.29 8.52 3.90
C GLU A 34 -7.31 6.96 3.92
N GLU A 35 -6.18 6.29 4.15
CA GLU A 35 -6.12 4.82 4.23
C GLU A 35 -7.09 4.22 5.28
N GLN A 36 -7.33 4.96 6.36
CA GLN A 36 -8.27 4.59 7.42
C GLN A 36 -9.72 4.44 6.92
N LEU A 37 -10.09 5.09 5.80
CA LEU A 37 -11.42 4.98 5.19
C LEU A 37 -11.73 3.56 4.73
N LYS A 38 -10.74 2.70 4.52
CA LYS A 38 -10.99 1.29 4.19
C LYS A 38 -11.93 0.60 5.18
N THR A 39 -11.96 1.03 6.44
CA THR A 39 -12.88 0.46 7.44
C THR A 39 -14.35 0.78 7.17
N THR A 40 -14.62 1.85 6.43
CA THR A 40 -15.96 2.36 6.12
C THR A 40 -16.31 2.34 4.63
N ASP A 41 -15.32 2.25 3.75
CA ASP A 41 -15.45 2.26 2.30
C ASP A 41 -14.97 0.93 1.70
N SER A 42 -15.92 0.13 1.22
CA SER A 42 -15.67 -1.18 0.61
C SER A 42 -15.09 -1.12 -0.80
N THR A 43 -15.03 0.06 -1.41
CA THR A 43 -14.39 0.27 -2.71
C THR A 43 -12.87 0.30 -2.62
N ILE A 44 -12.31 0.45 -1.41
CA ILE A 44 -10.86 0.42 -1.17
C ILE A 44 -10.42 -1.03 -0.92
N GLY A 45 -9.53 -1.53 -1.76
CA GLY A 45 -8.95 -2.87 -1.63
C GLY A 45 -7.99 -2.99 -0.45
N GLN A 46 -7.90 -4.16 0.17
CA GLN A 46 -6.81 -4.45 1.11
C GLN A 46 -5.52 -4.63 0.31
N TYR A 47 -4.68 -3.61 0.23
CA TYR A 47 -3.38 -3.69 -0.43
C TYR A 47 -2.20 -3.82 0.53
N LEU A 48 -2.40 -3.64 1.84
CA LEU A 48 -1.38 -3.77 2.88
C LEU A 48 -1.59 -5.07 3.71
N PRO A 49 -0.61 -5.51 4.51
CA PRO A 49 -0.85 -6.51 5.55
C PRO A 49 -1.72 -5.94 6.68
N ALA A 50 -2.58 -6.76 7.29
CA ALA A 50 -3.44 -6.31 8.38
C ALA A 50 -2.69 -6.12 9.71
N SER A 51 -1.54 -6.79 9.88
CA SER A 51 -0.69 -6.71 11.06
C SER A 51 0.77 -7.00 10.71
N GLN A 52 1.71 -6.67 11.61
CA GLN A 52 3.16 -6.91 11.40
C GLN A 52 3.51 -8.41 11.33
N THR A 53 2.65 -9.27 11.88
CA THR A 53 2.83 -10.73 11.87
C THR A 53 2.26 -11.40 10.63
N GLU A 54 1.40 -10.70 9.89
CA GLU A 54 0.73 -11.24 8.72
C GLU A 54 1.45 -10.88 7.43
N LYS A 55 1.37 -11.81 6.47
CA LYS A 55 1.83 -11.59 5.10
C LYS A 55 0.62 -11.36 4.21
N ALA A 56 0.62 -10.27 3.45
CA ALA A 56 -0.37 -10.07 2.41
C ALA A 56 0.12 -10.71 1.11
N SER A 57 -0.65 -11.64 0.56
CA SER A 57 -0.34 -12.29 -0.71
C SER A 57 -1.22 -11.73 -1.81
N PHE A 58 -0.58 -11.17 -2.84
CA PHE A 58 -1.21 -10.69 -4.06
C PHE A 58 -0.43 -11.27 -5.25
N PRO A 59 -0.62 -12.56 -5.59
CA PRO A 59 0.27 -13.25 -6.51
C PRO A 59 0.52 -12.45 -7.81
N PRO A 60 1.80 -12.24 -8.20
CA PRO A 60 3.02 -12.89 -7.67
C PRO A 60 3.66 -12.22 -6.44
N PHE A 61 3.10 -11.14 -5.91
CA PHE A 61 3.69 -10.32 -4.86
C PHE A 61 3.39 -10.85 -3.45
N HIS A 62 4.36 -10.72 -2.54
CA HIS A 62 4.23 -11.07 -1.14
C HIS A 62 4.70 -9.91 -0.27
N VAL A 63 3.75 -9.16 0.27
CA VAL A 63 4.04 -7.94 1.02
C VAL A 63 4.09 -8.26 2.51
N ASN A 64 5.19 -7.87 3.15
CA ASN A 64 5.40 -7.97 4.58
C ASN A 64 5.56 -6.58 5.17
N MET A 65 5.04 -6.39 6.37
CA MET A 65 5.21 -5.14 7.11
C MET A 65 6.39 -5.28 8.08
N GLY A 66 7.33 -4.36 7.98
CA GLY A 66 8.47 -4.21 8.88
C GLY A 66 8.16 -3.17 9.96
N THR A 67 9.09 -2.23 10.14
CA THR A 67 8.98 -1.19 11.16
C THR A 67 7.80 -0.26 10.90
N LEU A 68 7.14 0.12 11.99
CA LEU A 68 6.01 1.02 12.04
C LEU A 68 6.41 2.23 12.89
N TYR A 69 6.31 3.43 12.32
CA TYR A 69 6.51 4.68 13.05
C TYR A 69 5.21 5.46 13.07
N GLN A 70 4.72 5.76 14.27
CA GLN A 70 3.53 6.56 14.48
C GLN A 70 3.94 8.00 14.76
N GLY A 71 3.56 8.91 13.86
CA GLY A 71 3.56 10.35 14.09
C GLY A 71 2.24 10.82 14.70
N SER A 72 2.12 12.13 14.93
CA SER A 72 0.89 12.74 15.45
C SER A 72 -0.30 12.56 14.51
N ASP A 73 -0.10 12.82 13.22
CA ASP A 73 -1.16 12.81 12.19
C ASP A 73 -0.85 11.88 11.00
N TRP A 74 0.21 11.08 11.11
CA TRP A 74 0.66 10.19 10.04
C TRP A 74 1.25 8.90 10.62
N GLU A 75 1.35 7.90 9.77
CA GLU A 75 2.00 6.63 10.08
C GLU A 75 2.92 6.25 8.91
N GLU A 76 4.15 5.85 9.21
CA GLU A 76 5.09 5.28 8.23
C GLU A 76 5.20 3.79 8.46
N ARG A 77 4.94 3.04 7.39
CA ARG A 77 5.05 1.58 7.35
C ARG A 77 6.18 1.21 6.40
N LYS A 78 7.23 0.55 6.91
CA LYS A 78 8.25 -0.05 6.05
C LYS A 78 7.69 -1.33 5.45
N LEU A 79 7.63 -1.42 4.12
CA LEU A 79 7.12 -2.59 3.42
C LEU A 79 8.25 -3.33 2.70
N ILE A 80 8.15 -4.66 2.67
CA ILE A 80 9.05 -5.55 1.95
C ILE A 80 8.18 -6.39 1.02
N VAL A 81 8.37 -6.21 -0.29
CA VAL A 81 7.60 -6.84 -1.38
C VAL A 81 8.42 -7.89 -2.09
#